data_AF-A0A451BQB8-F1
#
_entry.id   AF-A0A451BQB8-F1
#
_cell.length_a   1.000
_cell.length_b   1.000
_cell.length_c   1.000
_cell.angle_alpha   90.00
_cell.angle_beta   90.00
_cell.angle_gamma   90.00
#
_symmetry.space_group_name_H-M   'P 1'
#
loop_
_entity.id
_entity.type
_entity.pdbx_description
1 polymer ?
#
loop_
_entity_poly.entity_id
_entity_poly.type
_entity_poly.pdbx_seq_one_letter_code
_entity_poly.pdbx_strand_id
1 'polypeptide(L)'
;MQRHGQRLYLKVITRKTGNAIHILDRFHIMAHMRQAIGEARAKEVKEPREKGRDPLLTKSRWLLRKRGENSTEQQESKLAELVKQSLKAVRSYLLKEEFQLFRLYESPYWAKRFLENWREKTMRSKSSP
;
A
#
# COMPACT_ATOMS: atom_id res chain seq x y z
N MET A 1 15.61 5.51 10.93
CA MET A 1 16.93 6.11 10.65
C MET A 1 17.22 6.05 9.14
N GLN A 2 16.58 6.88 8.28
CA GLN A 2 16.83 6.89 6.82
C GLN A 2 16.58 8.24 6.11
N ARG A 3 16.38 9.36 6.83
CA ARG A 3 16.00 10.65 6.20
C ARG A 3 17.17 11.53 5.74
N HIS A 4 18.41 11.21 6.08
CA HIS A 4 19.56 12.11 5.83
C HIS A 4 20.32 11.81 4.51
N GLY A 5 20.33 10.56 4.04
CA GLY A 5 21.04 10.20 2.80
C GLY A 5 20.44 10.84 1.53
N GLN A 6 19.11 10.82 1.40
CA GLN A 6 18.45 11.25 0.16
C GLN A 6 18.66 12.73 -0.20
N ARG A 7 18.82 13.63 0.77
CA ARG A 7 18.99 15.08 0.52
C ARG A 7 20.32 15.43 -0.15
N LEU A 8 21.41 14.71 0.17
CA LEU A 8 22.72 14.93 -0.43
C LEU A 8 22.75 14.44 -1.88
N TYR A 9 22.14 13.28 -2.15
CA TYR A 9 22.03 12.73 -3.50
C TYR A 9 21.20 13.62 -4.42
N LEU A 10 20.06 14.15 -3.95
CA LEU A 10 19.24 15.06 -4.74
C LEU A 10 20.00 16.33 -5.13
N LYS A 11 20.76 16.95 -4.22
CA LYS A 11 21.58 18.14 -4.54
C LYS A 11 22.62 17.88 -5.63
N VAL A 12 23.29 16.72 -5.60
CA VAL A 12 24.29 16.35 -6.60
C VAL A 12 23.62 16.05 -7.95
N ILE A 13 22.47 15.36 -7.94
CA ILE A 13 21.67 15.09 -9.14
C ILE A 13 21.21 16.40 -9.77
N THR A 14 20.56 17.31 -9.02
CA THR A 14 20.12 18.61 -9.57
C THR A 14 21.28 19.42 -10.15
N ARG A 15 22.47 19.35 -9.54
CA ARG A 15 23.66 20.08 -10.00
C ARG A 15 24.34 19.44 -11.22
N LYS A 16 24.28 18.11 -11.38
CA LYS A 16 24.92 17.39 -12.50
C LYS A 16 23.96 17.06 -13.65
N THR A 17 22.65 17.11 -13.42
CA THR A 17 21.62 16.78 -14.41
C THR A 17 20.52 17.83 -14.37
N GLY A 18 20.79 19.03 -14.89
CA GLY A 18 19.85 20.17 -14.90
C GLY A 18 18.51 19.89 -15.60
N ASN A 19 18.46 18.88 -16.46
CA ASN A 19 17.26 18.45 -17.19
C ASN A 19 16.69 17.10 -16.71
N ALA A 20 17.14 16.56 -15.57
CA ALA A 20 16.63 15.27 -15.10
C ALA A 20 15.19 15.40 -14.58
N ILE A 21 14.29 14.63 -15.19
CA ILE A 21 12.93 14.45 -14.72
C ILE A 21 12.98 13.54 -13.48
N HIS A 22 12.52 14.03 -12.34
CA HIS A 22 12.41 13.24 -11.12
C HIS A 22 11.21 12.30 -11.22
N ILE A 23 11.44 11.08 -11.70
CA ILE A 23 10.41 10.04 -11.79
C ILE A 23 10.35 9.32 -10.44
N LEU A 24 9.17 9.34 -9.80
CA LEU A 24 8.92 8.52 -8.63
C LEU A 24 8.95 7.04 -9.05
N ASP A 25 9.99 6.34 -8.62
CA ASP A 25 10.16 4.94 -8.93
C ASP A 25 9.11 4.07 -8.21
N ARG A 26 8.47 3.19 -8.98
CA ARG A 26 7.38 2.33 -8.49
C ARG A 26 7.80 1.41 -7.35
N PHE A 27 9.04 0.92 -7.32
CA PHE A 27 9.49 0.04 -6.23
C PHE A 27 9.43 0.78 -4.90
N HIS A 28 9.81 2.06 -4.87
CA HIS A 28 9.75 2.88 -3.68
C HIS A 28 8.30 3.13 -3.25
N ILE A 29 7.41 3.44 -4.19
CA ILE A 29 5.97 3.59 -3.91
C ILE A 29 5.40 2.31 -3.31
N MET A 30 5.65 1.16 -3.92
CA MET A 30 5.17 -0.14 -3.43
C MET A 30 5.78 -0.52 -2.08
N ALA A 31 7.04 -0.17 -1.83
CA ALA A 31 7.70 -0.39 -0.54
C ALA A 31 7.01 0.42 0.57
N HIS A 32 6.72 1.69 0.32
CA HIS A 32 5.98 2.55 1.26
C HIS A 32 4.56 2.01 1.53
N MET A 33 3.84 1.56 0.50
CA MET A 33 2.52 0.95 0.67
C MET A 33 2.58 -0.31 1.54
N ARG A 34 3.55 -1.20 1.30
CA ARG A 34 3.75 -2.42 2.10
C ARG A 34 4.05 -2.10 3.56
N GLN A 35 4.86 -1.07 3.81
CA GLN A 35 5.14 -0.61 5.17
C GLN A 35 3.87 -0.09 5.85
N ALA A 36 3.12 0.78 5.19
CA ALA A 36 1.88 1.35 5.73
C ALA A 36 0.83 0.27 6.06
N ILE A 37 0.66 -0.73 5.18
CA ILE A 37 -0.21 -1.90 5.44
C ILE A 37 0.27 -2.67 6.68
N GLY A 38 1.59 -2.89 6.79
CA GLY A 38 2.19 -3.57 7.93
C GLY A 38 1.95 -2.86 9.26
N GLU A 39 2.05 -1.53 9.27
CA GLU A 39 1.76 -0.67 10.41
C GLU A 39 0.27 -0.68 10.77
N ALA A 40 -0.63 -0.56 9.79
CA ALA A 40 -2.08 -0.64 10.00
C ALA A 40 -2.48 -1.99 10.62
N ARG A 41 -1.98 -3.10 10.06
CA ARG A 41 -2.21 -4.44 10.59
C ARG A 41 -1.67 -4.59 12.02
N ALA A 42 -0.50 -4.04 12.31
CA ALA A 42 0.08 -4.11 13.66
C ALA A 42 -0.82 -3.41 14.69
N LYS A 43 -1.36 -2.23 14.36
CA LYS A 43 -2.32 -1.51 15.20
C LYS A 43 -3.62 -2.30 15.40
N GLU A 44 -4.20 -2.81 14.32
CA GLU A 44 -5.46 -3.59 14.37
C GLU A 44 -5.31 -4.96 15.05
N VAL A 45 -4.09 -5.48 15.22
CA VAL A 45 -3.81 -6.65 16.07
C VAL A 45 -3.59 -6.27 17.53
N LYS A 46 -2.97 -5.12 17.78
CA LYS A 46 -2.61 -4.65 19.13
C LYS A 46 -3.85 -4.18 19.91
N GLU A 47 -4.71 -3.36 19.29
CA GLU A 47 -5.86 -2.75 19.97
C GLU A 47 -6.87 -3.77 20.53
N PRO A 48 -7.24 -4.87 19.83
CA PRO A 48 -8.13 -5.88 20.41
C PRO A 48 -7.48 -6.65 21.56
N ARG A 49 -6.18 -6.97 21.46
CA ARG A 49 -5.44 -7.69 22.51
C ARG A 49 -5.39 -6.92 23.81
N GLU A 50 -5.14 -5.62 23.74
CA GLU A 50 -5.16 -4.74 24.92
C GLU A 50 -6.55 -4.68 25.58
N LYS A 51 -7.61 -4.92 24.80
CA LYS A 51 -9.00 -5.01 25.26
C LYS A 51 -9.43 -6.44 25.62
N GLY A 52 -8.51 -7.39 25.70
CA GLY A 52 -8.80 -8.80 26.01
C GLY A 52 -9.58 -9.57 24.94
N ARG A 53 -9.65 -9.06 23.70
CA ARG A 53 -10.34 -9.69 22.56
C ARG A 53 -9.34 -10.32 21.58
N ASP A 54 -9.77 -11.36 20.88
CA ASP A 54 -8.94 -11.99 19.84
C ASP A 54 -8.91 -11.12 18.56
N PRO A 55 -7.73 -10.72 18.06
CA PRO A 55 -7.65 -9.93 16.85
C PRO A 55 -7.80 -10.76 15.58
N LEU A 56 -8.68 -10.30 14.68
CA LEU A 56 -8.99 -10.91 13.38
C LEU A 56 -7.78 -11.03 12.43
N LEU A 57 -6.76 -10.19 12.61
CA LEU A 57 -5.56 -10.15 11.76
C LEU A 57 -4.37 -10.93 12.36
N THR A 58 -4.62 -11.85 13.29
CA THR A 58 -3.58 -12.79 13.75
C THR A 58 -3.09 -13.65 12.59
N LYS A 59 -1.78 -13.84 12.47
CA LYS A 59 -1.11 -14.65 11.42
C LYS A 59 -1.40 -14.21 9.96
N SER A 60 -2.03 -13.06 9.73
CA SER A 60 -2.37 -12.56 8.38
C SER A 60 -1.27 -11.71 7.70
N ARG A 61 -0.08 -11.59 8.31
CA ARG A 61 1.01 -10.75 7.77
C ARG A 61 1.40 -11.14 6.34
N TRP A 62 1.55 -12.44 6.08
CA TRP A 62 1.97 -12.93 4.77
C TRP A 62 0.86 -12.77 3.73
N LEU A 63 -0.39 -13.00 4.14
CA LEU A 63 -1.58 -12.77 3.32
C LEU A 63 -1.59 -11.34 2.76
N LEU A 64 -1.40 -10.34 3.62
CA LEU A 64 -1.41 -8.93 3.22
C LEU A 64 -0.09 -8.43 2.59
N ARG A 65 0.96 -9.26 2.55
CA ARG A 65 2.26 -8.89 1.97
C ARG A 65 2.42 -9.41 0.55
N LYS A 66 1.86 -10.58 0.25
CA LYS A 66 1.95 -11.23 -1.06
C LYS A 66 1.19 -10.44 -2.13
N ARG A 67 1.42 -10.83 -3.39
CA ARG A 67 0.53 -10.46 -4.52
C ARG A 67 -0.63 -11.45 -4.54
N GLY A 68 -1.80 -11.01 -5.00
CA GLY A 68 -2.98 -11.85 -5.18
C GLY A 68 -2.65 -13.11 -5.96
N GLU A 69 -1.97 -12.96 -7.10
CA GLU A 69 -1.49 -14.05 -7.98
C GLU A 69 -0.62 -15.11 -7.29
N ASN A 70 0.00 -14.81 -6.14
CA ASN A 70 0.86 -15.72 -5.38
C ASN A 70 0.17 -16.27 -4.10
N SER A 71 -1.14 -16.08 -3.99
CA SER A 71 -1.95 -16.55 -2.87
C SER A 71 -2.38 -17.99 -3.11
N THR A 72 -2.51 -18.76 -2.04
CA THR A 72 -3.15 -20.08 -2.10
C THR A 72 -4.67 -19.92 -2.00
N GLU A 73 -5.44 -20.92 -2.44
CA GLU A 73 -6.91 -20.92 -2.32
C GLU A 73 -7.38 -20.65 -0.87
N GLN A 74 -6.75 -21.30 0.12
CA GLN A 74 -7.02 -21.05 1.54
C GLN A 74 -6.77 -19.59 1.95
N GLN A 75 -5.75 -18.96 1.36
CA GLN A 75 -5.43 -17.55 1.60
C GLN A 75 -6.49 -16.63 0.99
N GLU A 76 -6.99 -16.96 -0.21
CA GLU A 76 -8.06 -16.21 -0.87
C GLU A 76 -9.38 -16.31 -0.10
N SER A 77 -9.79 -17.51 0.34
CA SER A 77 -10.96 -17.68 1.19
C SER A 77 -10.84 -16.87 2.48
N LYS A 78 -9.66 -16.89 3.12
CA LYS A 78 -9.43 -16.08 4.32
C LYS A 78 -9.49 -14.59 4.05
N LEU A 79 -8.96 -14.14 2.91
CA LEU A 79 -9.06 -12.74 2.50
C LEU A 79 -10.52 -12.32 2.28
N ALA A 80 -11.33 -13.16 1.63
CA ALA A 80 -12.74 -12.89 1.40
C ALA A 80 -13.53 -12.70 2.70
N GLU A 81 -13.23 -13.49 3.74
CA GLU A 81 -13.79 -13.27 5.09
C GLU A 81 -13.36 -11.92 5.67
N LEU A 82 -12.06 -11.60 5.58
CA LEU A 82 -11.49 -10.38 6.14
C LEU A 82 -11.98 -9.10 5.46
N VAL A 83 -12.32 -9.16 4.17
CA VAL A 83 -12.90 -8.04 3.42
C VAL A 83 -14.24 -7.62 4.02
N LYS A 84 -15.06 -8.57 4.51
CA LYS A 84 -16.36 -8.29 5.13
C LYS A 84 -16.23 -7.52 6.46
N GLN A 85 -15.07 -7.62 7.12
CA GLN A 85 -14.81 -7.06 8.46
C GLN A 85 -14.41 -5.57 8.43
N SER A 86 -14.44 -4.91 7.27
CA SER A 86 -14.14 -3.48 7.10
C SER A 86 -12.80 -3.02 7.71
N LEU A 87 -11.79 -3.89 7.77
CA LEU A 87 -10.49 -3.60 8.39
C LEU A 87 -9.66 -2.63 7.52
N LYS A 88 -8.98 -1.66 8.14
CA LYS A 88 -8.14 -0.67 7.45
C LYS A 88 -6.95 -1.33 6.78
N ALA A 89 -6.34 -2.35 7.40
CA ALA A 89 -5.22 -3.06 6.80
C ALA A 89 -5.63 -3.81 5.53
N VAL A 90 -6.84 -4.38 5.51
CA VAL A 90 -7.39 -5.11 4.35
C VAL A 90 -7.73 -4.14 3.22
N ARG A 91 -8.42 -3.03 3.52
CA ARG A 91 -8.69 -1.96 2.53
C ARG A 91 -7.40 -1.41 1.91
N SER A 92 -6.39 -1.16 2.73
CA SER A 92 -5.08 -0.69 2.29
C SER A 92 -4.38 -1.72 1.38
N TYR A 93 -4.52 -3.02 1.68
CA TYR A 93 -4.03 -4.10 0.83
C TYR A 93 -4.70 -4.11 -0.55
N LEU A 94 -6.03 -3.99 -0.61
CA LEU A 94 -6.77 -3.96 -1.88
C LEU A 94 -6.37 -2.75 -2.74
N LEU A 95 -6.22 -1.57 -2.14
CA LEU A 95 -5.75 -0.37 -2.84
C LEU A 95 -4.33 -0.55 -3.40
N LYS A 96 -3.46 -1.26 -2.68
CA LYS A 96 -2.12 -1.61 -3.15
C LYS A 96 -2.17 -2.60 -4.32
N GLU A 97 -3.09 -3.57 -4.32
CA GLU A 97 -3.30 -4.47 -5.46
C GLU A 97 -3.87 -3.72 -6.68
N GLU A 98 -4.88 -2.86 -6.49
CA GLU A 98 -5.43 -2.01 -7.56
C GLU A 98 -4.34 -1.13 -8.18
N PHE A 99 -3.47 -0.52 -7.37
CA PHE A 99 -2.37 0.31 -7.87
C PHE A 99 -1.40 -0.45 -8.79
N GLN A 100 -1.29 -1.78 -8.68
CA GLN A 100 -0.42 -2.54 -9.59
C GLN A 100 -0.92 -2.51 -11.04
N LEU A 101 -2.24 -2.36 -11.24
CA LEU A 101 -2.86 -2.20 -12.56
C LEU A 101 -2.41 -0.92 -13.26
N PHE A 102 -1.91 0.07 -12.51
CA PHE A 102 -1.39 1.31 -13.08
C PHE A 102 -0.34 1.07 -14.18
N ARG A 103 0.43 -0.02 -14.09
CA ARG A 103 1.44 -0.38 -15.10
C ARG A 103 0.82 -0.72 -16.46
N LEU A 104 -0.41 -1.23 -16.48
CA LEU A 104 -1.03 -1.72 -17.70
C LEU A 104 -1.52 -0.58 -18.61
N TYR A 105 -1.53 0.66 -18.13
CA TYR A 105 -1.91 1.80 -18.94
C TYR A 105 -0.75 2.28 -19.81
N GLU A 106 -0.96 2.23 -21.12
CA GLU A 106 -0.05 2.80 -22.11
C GLU A 106 -0.38 4.27 -22.42
N SER A 107 -1.66 4.64 -22.29
CA SER A 107 -2.13 6.00 -22.56
C SER A 107 -1.93 6.92 -21.34
N PRO A 108 -1.22 8.06 -21.50
CA PRO A 108 -1.04 9.03 -20.41
C PRO A 108 -2.35 9.59 -19.85
N TYR A 109 -3.36 9.76 -20.71
CA TYR A 109 -4.68 10.24 -20.30
C TYR A 109 -5.37 9.26 -19.34
N TRP A 110 -5.42 7.98 -19.71
CA TRP A 110 -6.04 6.95 -18.87
C TRP A 110 -5.25 6.67 -17.60
N ALA A 111 -3.92 6.71 -17.67
CA ALA A 111 -3.04 6.62 -16.49
C ALA A 111 -3.33 7.77 -15.50
N LYS A 112 -3.46 9.02 -15.98
CA LYS A 112 -3.81 10.17 -15.14
C LYS A 112 -5.17 9.99 -14.47
N ARG A 113 -6.19 9.61 -15.23
CA ARG A 113 -7.55 9.34 -14.72
C ARG A 113 -7.57 8.24 -13.66
N PHE A 114 -6.81 7.17 -13.89
CA PHE A 114 -6.63 6.11 -12.89
C PHE A 114 -6.06 6.66 -11.59
N LEU A 115 -4.98 7.46 -11.65
CA LEU A 115 -4.34 8.02 -10.45
C LEU A 115 -5.27 8.95 -9.68
N GLU A 116 -6.04 9.78 -10.37
CA GLU A 116 -7.03 10.68 -9.75
C GLU A 116 -8.08 9.87 -8.96
N ASN A 117 -8.70 8.88 -9.61
CA ASN A 117 -9.69 8.01 -8.99
C ASN A 117 -9.10 7.18 -7.82
N TRP A 118 -7.92 6.59 -8.03
CA TRP A 118 -7.23 5.81 -7.00
C TRP A 118 -6.88 6.67 -5.78
N ARG A 119 -6.47 7.93 -6.00
CA ARG A 119 -6.22 8.91 -4.93
C ARG A 119 -7.49 9.21 -4.15
N GLU A 120 -8.61 9.45 -4.82
CA GLU A 120 -9.91 9.71 -4.17
C GLU A 120 -10.36 8.51 -3.31
N LYS A 121 -10.31 7.29 -3.86
CA LYS A 121 -10.58 6.05 -3.11
C LYS A 121 -9.68 5.91 -1.89
N THR A 122 -8.39 6.19 -2.04
CA THR A 122 -7.42 6.14 -0.95
C THR A 122 -7.74 7.15 0.15
N MET A 123 -8.10 8.38 -0.20
CA MET A 123 -8.49 9.40 0.78
C MET A 123 -9.77 9.01 1.52
N ARG A 124 -10.78 8.49 0.80
CA ARG A 124 -12.03 7.98 1.39
C ARG A 124 -11.81 6.76 2.29
N SER A 125 -10.81 5.93 2.00
CA SER A 125 -10.48 4.77 2.83
C SER A 125 -9.86 5.16 4.18
N LYS A 126 -9.22 6.34 4.26
CA LYS A 126 -8.61 6.89 5.49
C LYS A 126 -9.61 7.60 6.37
N SER A 127 -10.62 8.25 5.79
CA SER A 127 -11.78 8.72 6.53
C SER A 127 -12.52 7.51 7.08
N SER A 128 -12.44 7.30 8.39
CA SER A 128 -13.39 6.45 9.09
C SER A 128 -14.80 7.04 8.90
N PRO A 129 -15.88 6.26 8.90
CA PRO A 129 -17.13 6.73 9.50
C PRO A 129 -16.84 7.14 10.96
#